data_AF-A0A963VAR3-F1
#
_entry.id   AF-A0A963VAR3-F1
#
_cell.length_a   1.000
_cell.length_b   1.000
_cell.length_c   1.000
_cell.angle_alpha   90.00
_cell.angle_beta   90.00
_cell.angle_gamma   90.00
#
_symmetry.space_group_name_H-M   'P 1'
#
loop_
_entity.id
_entity.type
_entity.pdbx_description
1 polymer ?
#
loop_
_entity_poly.entity_id
_entity_poly.type
_entity_poly.pdbx_seq_one_letter_code
_entity_poly.pdbx_strand_id
1 'polypeptide(L)'
;VDFEALATAMTGAGAAVTGMTTQGRFLERLGITARAQALARGMEGAALAAHVAAHRRLTHPAEMGEVFKVIACHPIGCPAPAGLDPAGPDPAP
;
A
#
# COMPACT_ATOMS: atom_id res chain seq x y z
N VAL A 1 9.55 -5.90 9.90
CA VAL A 1 9.05 -4.85 10.82
C VAL A 1 7.89 -5.46 11.58
N ASP A 2 7.81 -5.24 12.88
CA ASP A 2 6.68 -5.69 13.69
C ASP A 2 5.54 -4.67 13.57
N PHE A 3 4.56 -4.97 12.72
CA PHE A 3 3.43 -4.09 12.46
C PHE A 3 2.38 -4.13 13.57
N GLU A 4 2.33 -5.22 14.34
CA GLU A 4 1.42 -5.35 15.48
C GLU A 4 1.88 -4.43 16.62
N ALA A 5 3.16 -4.47 16.97
CA ALA A 5 3.73 -3.56 17.96
C ALA A 5 3.53 -2.08 17.58
N LEU A 6 3.69 -1.74 16.29
CA LEU A 6 3.39 -0.39 15.79
C LEU A 6 1.90 -0.04 15.92
N ALA A 7 1.00 -0.95 15.55
CA ALA A 7 -0.44 -0.74 15.67
C ALA A 7 -0.87 -0.51 17.13
N THR A 8 -0.38 -1.34 18.06
CA THR A 8 -0.63 -1.18 19.50
C THR A 8 -0.14 0.16 20.00
N ALA A 9 1.07 0.58 19.61
CA ALA A 9 1.62 1.88 20.03
C ALA A 9 0.79 3.06 19.49
N MET A 10 0.37 3.01 18.22
CA MET A 10 -0.44 4.06 17.59
C MET A 10 -1.83 4.17 18.22
N THR A 11 -2.50 3.04 18.47
CA THR A 11 -3.80 3.01 19.15
C THR A 11 -3.67 3.48 20.61
N GLY A 12 -2.61 3.07 21.32
CA GLY A 12 -2.32 3.54 22.68
C GLY A 12 -2.07 5.05 22.77
N ALA A 13 -1.61 5.67 21.68
CA ALA A 13 -1.46 7.12 21.55
C ALA A 13 -2.76 7.85 21.13
N GLY A 14 -3.89 7.14 21.01
CA GLY A 14 -5.19 7.72 20.68
C GLY A 14 -5.47 7.92 19.19
N ALA A 15 -4.75 7.23 18.30
CA ALA A 15 -5.05 7.22 16.87
C ALA A 15 -5.92 6.03 16.47
N ALA A 16 -6.71 6.18 15.41
CA ALA A 16 -7.25 5.04 14.68
C ALA A 16 -6.16 4.46 13.77
N VAL A 17 -6.14 3.14 13.60
CA VAL A 17 -5.15 2.43 12.80
C VAL A 17 -5.85 1.59 11.74
N THR A 18 -5.33 1.59 10.52
CA THR A 18 -5.85 0.78 9.41
C THR A 18 -5.45 -0.69 9.55
N GLY A 19 -6.16 -1.58 8.86
CA GLY A 19 -5.65 -2.94 8.67
C GLY A 19 -4.32 -2.92 7.91
N MET A 20 -3.45 -3.89 8.18
CA MET A 20 -2.22 -4.07 7.40
C MET A 20 -2.59 -4.59 6.00
N THR A 21 -1.96 -4.02 4.98
CA THR A 21 -2.10 -4.48 3.59
C THR A 21 -0.73 -4.62 2.93
N THR A 22 -0.68 -5.22 1.75
CA THR A 22 0.55 -5.32 0.96
C THR A 22 0.77 -4.06 0.13
N GLN A 23 2.03 -3.75 -0.17
CA GLN A 23 2.40 -2.60 -0.99
C GLN A 23 1.72 -2.66 -2.37
N GLY A 24 1.69 -3.83 -3.00
CA GLY A 24 1.05 -4.00 -4.31
C GLY A 24 -0.43 -3.63 -4.25
N ARG A 25 -1.18 -4.19 -3.30
CA ARG A 25 -2.61 -3.88 -3.13
C ARG A 25 -2.87 -2.40 -2.84
N PHE A 26 -2.05 -1.79 -1.97
CA PHE A 26 -2.16 -0.37 -1.65
C PHE A 26 -1.96 0.51 -2.89
N LEU A 27 -0.88 0.28 -3.65
CA LEU A 27 -0.56 1.07 -4.84
C LEU A 27 -1.59 0.85 -5.97
N GLU A 28 -2.07 -0.37 -6.15
CA GLU A 28 -3.14 -0.66 -7.12
C GLU A 28 -4.43 0.09 -6.78
N ARG A 29 -4.83 0.13 -5.50
CA ARG A 29 -6.01 0.89 -5.05
C ARG A 29 -5.87 2.39 -5.26
N LEU A 30 -4.65 2.92 -5.21
CA LEU A 30 -4.35 4.31 -5.55
C LEU A 30 -4.25 4.57 -7.06
N GLY A 31 -4.40 3.54 -7.90
CA GLY A 31 -4.41 3.68 -9.36
C GLY A 31 -3.02 3.71 -10.01
N ILE A 32 -2.00 3.11 -9.38
CA ILE A 32 -0.63 3.13 -9.92
C ILE A 32 -0.55 2.54 -11.34
N THR A 33 -1.34 1.50 -11.65
CA THR A 33 -1.34 0.87 -12.98
C THR A 33 -1.83 1.81 -14.06
N ALA A 34 -2.96 2.51 -13.82
CA ALA A 34 -3.47 3.49 -14.78
C ALA A 34 -2.47 4.64 -15.00
N ARG A 35 -1.80 5.09 -13.91
CA ARG A 35 -0.76 6.10 -14.00
C ARG A 35 0.47 5.61 -14.78
N ALA A 36 0.91 4.38 -14.52
CA ALA A 36 2.05 3.78 -15.22
C ALA A 36 1.76 3.66 -16.73
N GLN A 37 0.58 3.19 -17.11
CA GLN A 37 0.16 3.12 -18.51
C GLN A 37 0.12 4.50 -19.17
N ALA A 38 -0.43 5.50 -18.50
CA ALA A 38 -0.51 6.86 -19.02
C ALA A 38 0.86 7.48 -19.31
N LEU A 39 1.84 7.24 -18.42
CA LEU A 39 3.22 7.70 -18.58
C LEU A 39 3.97 6.94 -19.70
N ALA A 40 3.68 5.65 -19.85
CA ALA A 40 4.30 4.80 -20.86
C ALA A 40 3.95 5.20 -22.31
N ARG A 41 2.84 5.94 -22.54
CA ARG A 41 2.33 6.26 -23.88
C ARG A 41 3.31 7.00 -24.79
N GLY A 42 4.28 7.73 -24.24
CA GLY A 42 5.32 8.44 -25.00
C GLY A 42 6.71 7.83 -24.84
N MET A 43 6.83 6.65 -24.23
CA MET A 43 8.12 6.02 -23.96
C MET A 43 8.40 4.90 -24.96
N GLU A 44 9.67 4.76 -25.34
CA GLU A 44 10.13 3.72 -26.24
C GLU A 44 11.46 3.13 -25.76
N GLY A 45 11.82 1.97 -26.33
CA GLY A 45 13.10 1.31 -26.10
C GLY A 45 13.42 1.08 -24.62
N ALA A 46 14.64 1.44 -24.21
CA ALA A 46 15.14 1.22 -22.86
C ALA A 46 14.33 1.97 -21.79
N ALA A 47 13.79 3.15 -22.10
CA ALA A 47 13.00 3.94 -21.16
C ALA A 47 11.68 3.23 -20.81
N LEU A 48 10.98 2.70 -21.83
CA LEU A 48 9.76 1.93 -21.62
C LEU A 48 10.03 0.65 -20.83
N ALA A 49 11.10 -0.08 -21.17
CA ALA A 49 11.47 -1.31 -20.48
C ALA A 49 11.78 -1.05 -19.00
N ALA A 50 12.54 0.00 -18.69
CA ALA A 50 12.85 0.39 -17.31
C ALA A 50 11.59 0.79 -16.53
N HIS A 51 10.67 1.52 -17.17
CA HIS A 51 9.40 1.93 -16.56
C HIS A 51 8.49 0.74 -16.22
N VAL A 52 8.34 -0.21 -17.15
CA VAL A 52 7.59 -1.45 -16.92
C VAL A 52 8.23 -2.29 -15.81
N ALA A 53 9.57 -2.42 -15.81
CA ALA A 53 10.28 -3.14 -14.76
C ALA A 53 10.11 -2.48 -13.39
N ALA A 54 10.13 -1.15 -13.33
CA ALA A 54 9.90 -0.40 -12.08
C ALA A 54 8.48 -0.59 -11.54
N HIS A 55 7.45 -0.53 -12.39
CA HIS A 55 6.07 -0.83 -11.99
C HIS A 55 5.96 -2.26 -11.44
N ARG A 56 6.48 -3.26 -12.18
CA ARG A 56 6.47 -4.67 -11.74
C ARG A 56 7.17 -4.82 -10.38
N ARG A 57 8.33 -4.18 -10.19
CA ARG A 57 9.06 -4.28 -8.93
C ARG A 57 8.28 -3.78 -7.73
N LEU A 58 7.50 -2.72 -7.91
CA LEU A 58 6.69 -2.12 -6.86
C LEU A 58 5.41 -2.91 -6.57
N THR A 59 4.80 -3.56 -7.56
CA THR A 59 3.43 -4.11 -7.43
C THR A 59 3.36 -5.63 -7.45
N HIS A 60 4.34 -6.31 -8.04
CA HIS A 60 4.27 -7.75 -8.27
C HIS A 60 4.51 -8.55 -6.97
N PRO A 61 3.71 -9.60 -6.71
CA PRO A 61 3.81 -10.37 -5.47
C PRO A 61 5.14 -11.11 -5.30
N ALA A 62 5.79 -11.50 -6.40
CA ALA A 62 7.13 -12.09 -6.36
C ALA A 62 8.27 -11.07 -6.08
N GLU A 63 7.97 -9.77 -5.97
CA GLU A 63 8.94 -8.72 -5.64
C GLU A 63 8.46 -7.90 -4.43
N MET A 64 8.50 -6.57 -4.48
CA MET A 64 8.12 -5.74 -3.34
C MET A 64 6.62 -5.76 -3.07
N GLY A 65 5.80 -6.16 -4.05
CA GLY A 65 4.35 -6.12 -3.96
C GLY A 65 3.77 -6.93 -2.81
N GLU A 66 4.43 -8.04 -2.42
CA GLU A 66 4.05 -8.87 -1.27
C GLU A 66 4.93 -8.62 -0.05
N VAL A 67 6.25 -8.49 -0.25
CA VAL A 67 7.22 -8.39 0.87
C VAL A 67 7.05 -7.10 1.67
N PHE A 68 6.71 -5.99 1.01
CA PHE A 68 6.48 -4.71 1.68
C PHE A 68 5.03 -4.59 2.13
N LYS A 69 4.83 -4.08 3.34
CA LYS A 69 3.52 -3.90 3.96
C LYS A 69 3.28 -2.44 4.30
N VAL A 70 2.01 -2.06 4.34
CA VAL A 70 1.54 -0.69 4.62
C VAL A 70 0.51 -0.73 5.72
N ILE A 71 0.64 0.22 6.66
CA ILE A 71 -0.34 0.55 7.70
C ILE A 71 -0.37 2.07 7.82
N ALA A 72 -1.48 2.65 8.29
CA ALA A 72 -1.56 4.06 8.60
C ALA A 72 -2.23 4.29 9.95
N CYS A 73 -1.82 5.36 10.63
CA CYS A 73 -2.59 5.98 11.70
C CYS A 73 -3.30 7.23 11.19
N HIS A 74 -4.49 7.50 11.71
CA HIS A 74 -5.29 8.65 11.36
C HIS A 74 -6.18 9.08 12.55
N PRO A 75 -6.77 10.29 12.53
CA PRO A 75 -7.68 10.71 13.59
C PRO A 75 -8.88 9.79 13.75
N ILE A 76 -9.28 9.54 15.00
CA ILE A 76 -10.48 8.77 15.34
C ILE A 76 -11.73 9.48 14.79
N GLY A 77 -12.65 8.70 14.21
CA GLY A 77 -13.89 9.22 13.63
C GLY A 77 -13.75 9.79 12.22
N CYS A 78 -12.52 9.88 11.69
CA CYS A 78 -12.28 10.20 10.28
C CYS A 78 -12.21 8.92 9.43
N PRO A 79 -12.55 9.00 8.13
CA PRO A 79 -12.37 7.88 7.22
C PRO A 79 -10.89 7.49 7.11
N ALA A 80 -10.65 6.20 6.85
CA ALA A 80 -9.31 5.71 6.58
C ALA A 80 -8.69 6.44 5.36
N PRO A 81 -7.36 6.64 5.33
CA PRO A 81 -6.69 7.20 4.16
C PRO A 81 -6.95 6.39 2.88
N ALA A 82 -6.95 7.07 1.73
CA ALA A 82 -7.18 6.43 0.44
C ALA A 82 -6.25 5.23 0.22
N GLY A 83 -6.80 4.15 -0.33
CA GLY A 83 -6.07 2.90 -0.57
C GLY A 83 -5.99 1.96 0.63
N LEU A 84 -6.41 2.40 1.81
CA LEU A 84 -6.41 1.61 3.05
C LEU A 84 -7.83 1.44 3.58
N ASP A 85 -8.06 0.28 4.21
CA ASP A 85 -9.32 -0.01 4.89
C ASP A 85 -9.14 0.23 6.39
N PRO A 86 -10.18 0.67 7.13
CA PRO A 86 -10.13 0.65 8.58
C PRO A 86 -9.78 -0.74 9.08
N ALA A 87 -9.10 -0.86 10.22
CA ALA A 87 -8.89 -2.17 10.83
C ALA A 87 -10.28 -2.81 11.05
N GLY A 88 -10.48 -4.02 10.52
CA GLY A 88 -11.65 -4.82 10.86
C GLY A 88 -11.64 -5.18 12.35
N PRO A 89 -12.75 -5.68 12.92
CA PRO A 89 -12.69 -6.32 14.22
C PRO A 89 -11.64 -7.44 14.15
N ASP A 90 -10.82 -7.54 15.19
CA ASP A 90 -9.80 -8.57 15.34
C ASP A 90 -10.44 -9.95 15.06
N PRO A 91 -9.90 -10.80 14.15
CA PRO A 91 -10.39 -12.16 14.04
C PRO A 91 -10.23 -12.81 15.42
N ALA A 92 -11.37 -13.22 16.01
CA ALA A 92 -11.39 -13.93 17.27
C ALA A 92 -10.40 -15.12 17.23
N PRO A 93 -9.75 -15.44 18.36
CA PRO A 93 -8.71 -16.47 18.44
C PRO A 93 -9.17 -17.86 17.98
#